data_AF-A0A662DMR1-F1
#
_entry.id   AF-A0A662DMR1-F1
#
_cell.length_a   1.000
_cell.length_b   1.000
_cell.length_c   1.000
_cell.angle_alpha   90.00
_cell.angle_beta   90.00
_cell.angle_gamma   90.00
#
_symmetry.space_group_name_H-M   'P 1'
#
loop_
_entity.id
_entity.type
_entity.pdbx_description
1 polymer ?
#
loop_
_entity_poly.entity_id
_entity_poly.type
_entity_poly.pdbx_seq_one_letter_code
_entity_poly.pdbx_strand_id
1 'polypeptide(L)'
;MEKKVAFIHTVVSLAETLKKLIAEALPQTGVFHIVDESLLQEMISIGRLTPSIVRRLCCQVALCKEAGADLVMVCCSSISPGVDVAKKIVDIPVLKIDEPMAEKAVETGNVIGVLATARTTLTNSSELIKNKAKLKGRTVKIKTVLCEEAFKALLKGDK
;
A
#
# COMPACT_ATOMS: atom_id res chain seq x y z
N MET A 1 8.02 -20.10 17.44
CA MET A 1 8.84 -19.01 16.87
C MET A 1 7.96 -17.79 16.78
N GLU A 2 8.44 -16.61 17.19
CA GLU A 2 7.68 -15.37 17.08
C GLU A 2 7.40 -15.05 15.60
N LYS A 3 6.16 -14.72 15.26
CA LYS A 3 5.79 -14.36 13.88
C LYS A 3 6.36 -12.99 13.55
N LYS A 4 6.91 -12.84 12.33
CA LYS A 4 7.57 -11.62 11.89
C LYS A 4 6.87 -10.97 10.71
N VAL A 5 6.56 -9.68 10.81
CA VAL A 5 5.94 -8.90 9.72
C VAL A 5 6.90 -7.83 9.24
N ALA A 6 7.17 -7.83 7.94
CA ALA A 6 7.93 -6.79 7.27
C ALA A 6 6.99 -5.74 6.68
N PHE A 7 7.36 -4.47 6.77
CA PHE A 7 6.60 -3.38 6.16
C PHE A 7 7.44 -2.63 5.13
N ILE A 8 6.91 -2.42 3.93
CA ILE A 8 7.55 -1.62 2.88
C ILE A 8 6.84 -0.28 2.78
N HIS A 9 7.59 0.80 2.99
CA HIS A 9 7.11 2.18 2.96
C HIS A 9 7.81 2.99 1.88
N THR A 10 7.16 4.07 1.47
CA THR A 10 7.75 5.10 0.61
C THR A 10 7.75 6.48 1.29
N VAL A 11 7.46 6.53 2.59
CA VAL A 11 7.42 7.74 3.42
C VAL A 11 7.98 7.39 4.79
N VAL A 12 9.03 8.09 5.23
CA VAL A 12 9.76 7.78 6.48
C VAL A 12 8.86 7.87 7.72
N SER A 13 8.04 8.92 7.81
CA SER A 13 7.19 9.16 8.98
C SER A 13 6.16 8.06 9.23
N LEU A 14 5.78 7.30 8.19
CA LEU A 14 4.80 6.22 8.32
C LEU A 14 5.37 5.00 9.06
N ALA A 15 6.67 4.78 8.99
CA ALA A 15 7.31 3.64 9.65
C ALA A 15 7.16 3.72 11.17
N GLU A 16 7.39 4.89 11.77
CA GLU A 16 7.24 5.09 13.21
C GLU A 16 5.78 4.99 13.66
N THR A 17 4.86 5.59 12.90
CA THR A 17 3.41 5.50 13.17
C THR A 17 2.93 4.06 13.18
N LEU A 18 3.28 3.28 12.15
CA LEU A 18 2.87 1.87 12.07
C LEU A 18 3.54 1.03 13.16
N LYS A 19 4.80 1.29 13.50
CA LYS A 19 5.47 0.60 14.61
C LYS A 19 4.69 0.73 15.93
N LYS A 20 4.17 1.93 16.23
CA LYS A 20 3.34 2.17 17.42
C LYS A 20 2.01 1.41 17.35
N LEU A 21 1.29 1.55 16.24
CA LEU A 21 0.00 0.88 16.04
C LEU A 21 0.08 -0.65 16.11
N ILE A 22 1.16 -1.25 15.58
CA ILE A 22 1.34 -2.70 15.61
C ILE A 22 1.75 -3.17 17.00
N ALA A 23 2.58 -2.41 17.73
CA ALA A 23 2.91 -2.75 19.11
C ALA A 23 1.65 -2.80 19.99
N GLU A 24 0.68 -1.91 19.74
CA GLU A 24 -0.62 -1.91 20.42
C GLU A 24 -1.52 -3.07 19.96
N ALA A 25 -1.65 -3.31 18.65
CA ALA A 25 -2.58 -4.29 18.10
C ALA A 25 -2.07 -5.74 18.17
N LEU A 26 -0.76 -5.95 18.06
CA LEU A 26 -0.08 -7.24 17.93
C LEU A 26 1.24 -7.26 18.73
N PRO A 27 1.18 -7.20 20.07
CA PRO A 27 2.36 -7.00 20.94
C PRO A 27 3.39 -8.15 20.91
N GLN A 28 3.03 -9.32 20.37
CA GLN A 28 3.88 -10.51 20.29
C GLN A 28 4.40 -10.77 18.86
N THR A 29 4.38 -9.75 18.00
CA THR A 29 4.83 -9.86 16.61
C THR A 29 6.13 -9.08 16.42
N GLY A 30 7.15 -9.77 15.91
CA GLY A 30 8.38 -9.13 15.50
C GLY A 30 8.14 -8.27 14.27
N VAL A 31 8.58 -7.01 14.27
CA VAL A 31 8.35 -6.10 13.14
C VAL A 31 9.65 -5.47 12.65
N PHE A 32 9.75 -5.30 11.33
CA PHE A 32 10.80 -4.48 10.73
C PHE A 32 10.29 -3.77 9.48
N HIS A 33 11.03 -2.73 9.07
CA HIS A 33 10.60 -1.80 8.05
C HIS A 33 11.69 -1.64 6.99
N ILE A 34 11.30 -1.63 5.73
CA ILE A 34 12.08 -1.10 4.61
C ILE A 34 11.42 0.20 4.16
N VAL A 35 12.21 1.26 4.02
CA VAL A 35 11.73 2.54 3.51
C VAL A 35 12.50 2.87 2.24
N ASP A 36 11.78 3.10 1.15
CA ASP A 36 12.32 3.55 -0.14
C ASP A 36 11.45 4.65 -0.72
N GLU A 37 11.78 5.90 -0.39
CA GLU A 37 11.06 7.09 -0.84
C GLU A 37 11.12 7.25 -2.36
N SER A 38 12.19 6.74 -2.99
CA SER A 38 12.41 6.95 -4.41
C SER A 38 11.43 6.20 -5.30
N LEU A 39 10.79 5.11 -4.82
CA LEU A 39 9.73 4.43 -5.56
C LEU A 39 8.52 5.35 -5.76
N LEU A 40 8.11 6.07 -4.72
CA LEU A 40 6.99 7.01 -4.81
C LEU A 40 7.39 8.26 -5.59
N GLN A 41 8.62 8.77 -5.41
CA GLN A 41 9.12 9.91 -6.18
C GLN A 41 9.14 9.59 -7.70
N GLU A 42 9.65 8.42 -8.09
CA GLU A 42 9.65 7.95 -9.48
C GLU A 42 8.20 7.78 -9.99
N MET A 43 7.33 7.14 -9.20
CA MET A 43 5.92 6.94 -9.53
C MET A 43 5.17 8.27 -9.77
N ILE A 44 5.42 9.29 -8.94
CA ILE A 44 4.82 10.62 -9.08
C ILE A 44 5.39 11.34 -10.30
N SER A 45 6.71 11.29 -10.50
CA SER A 45 7.38 11.96 -11.63
C SER A 45 6.92 11.41 -12.98
N ILE A 46 6.81 10.08 -13.10
CA ILE A 46 6.41 9.41 -14.35
C ILE A 46 4.87 9.34 -14.49
N GLY A 47 4.15 9.39 -13.37
CA GLY A 47 2.69 9.32 -13.31
C GLY A 47 2.10 7.93 -13.54
N ARG A 48 2.93 6.90 -13.65
CA ARG A 48 2.52 5.49 -13.87
C ARG A 48 3.53 4.51 -13.31
N LEU A 49 3.05 3.29 -13.06
CA LEU A 49 3.89 2.18 -12.61
C LEU A 49 4.80 1.73 -13.77
N THR A 50 6.09 1.61 -13.51
CA THR A 50 7.09 1.19 -14.50
C THR A 50 7.67 -0.18 -14.17
N PRO A 51 8.24 -0.91 -15.15
CA PRO A 51 8.97 -2.14 -14.87
C PRO A 51 10.12 -1.96 -13.87
N SER A 52 10.75 -0.79 -13.84
CA SER A 52 11.78 -0.43 -12.86
C SER A 52 11.22 -0.42 -11.43
N ILE A 53 10.13 0.31 -11.20
CA ILE A 53 9.45 0.36 -9.90
C ILE A 53 9.01 -1.04 -9.46
N VAL A 54 8.40 -1.82 -10.37
CA VAL A 54 7.97 -3.20 -10.05
C VAL A 54 9.16 -4.07 -9.68
N ARG A 55 10.25 -4.04 -10.46
CA ARG A 55 11.46 -4.84 -10.18
C ARG A 55 12.01 -4.52 -8.80
N ARG A 56 12.12 -3.24 -8.45
CA ARG A 56 12.66 -2.82 -7.15
C ARG A 56 11.75 -3.22 -5.99
N LEU A 57 10.42 -3.07 -6.13
CA LEU A 57 9.46 -3.57 -5.15
C LEU A 57 9.59 -5.08 -4.97
N CYS A 58 9.69 -5.85 -6.05
CA CYS A 58 9.90 -7.30 -6.02
C CYS A 58 11.20 -7.65 -5.27
N CYS A 59 12.31 -6.95 -5.54
CA CYS A 59 13.56 -7.14 -4.79
C CYS A 59 13.38 -6.86 -3.29
N GLN A 60 12.68 -5.81 -2.91
CA GLN A 60 12.41 -5.52 -1.48
C GLN A 60 11.57 -6.61 -0.82
N VAL A 61 10.54 -7.13 -1.50
CA VAL A 61 9.73 -8.23 -1.00
C VAL A 61 10.57 -9.51 -0.82
N ALA A 62 11.45 -9.82 -1.77
CA ALA A 62 12.39 -10.94 -1.65
C ALA A 62 13.34 -10.75 -0.45
N LEU A 63 13.92 -9.55 -0.29
CA LEU A 63 14.77 -9.22 0.85
C LEU A 63 14.04 -9.35 2.19
N CYS A 64 12.76 -8.96 2.26
CA CYS A 64 11.94 -9.17 3.46
C CYS A 64 11.81 -10.65 3.81
N LYS A 65 11.58 -11.52 2.81
CA LYS A 65 11.54 -12.97 3.02
C LYS A 65 12.89 -13.48 3.51
N GLU A 66 13.99 -13.10 2.87
CA GLU A 66 15.35 -13.51 3.25
C GLU A 66 15.72 -13.04 4.67
N ALA A 67 15.19 -11.89 5.11
CA ALA A 67 15.33 -11.38 6.47
C ALA A 67 14.41 -12.07 7.51
N GLY A 68 13.71 -13.13 7.11
CA GLY A 68 12.88 -13.98 7.96
C GLY A 68 11.48 -13.45 8.23
N ALA A 69 10.89 -12.67 7.32
CA ALA A 69 9.48 -12.29 7.43
C ALA A 69 8.56 -13.48 7.15
N ASP A 70 7.54 -13.66 7.98
CA ASP A 70 6.41 -14.55 7.71
C ASP A 70 5.35 -13.89 6.82
N LEU A 71 5.34 -12.55 6.76
CA LEU A 71 4.39 -11.74 5.98
C LEU A 71 5.02 -10.41 5.59
N VAL A 72 4.71 -9.92 4.38
CA VAL A 72 5.09 -8.57 3.94
C VAL A 72 3.85 -7.71 3.74
N MET A 73 3.85 -6.52 4.32
CA MET A 73 2.82 -5.50 4.12
C MET A 73 3.39 -4.35 3.30
N VAL A 74 2.78 -4.05 2.15
CA VAL A 74 3.15 -2.90 1.31
C VAL A 74 2.21 -1.74 1.62
N CYS A 75 2.78 -0.65 2.13
CA CYS A 75 2.04 0.46 2.74
C CYS A 75 1.76 1.62 1.78
N CYS A 76 2.17 1.52 0.51
CA CYS A 76 2.00 2.58 -0.47
C CYS A 76 1.01 2.18 -1.58
N SER A 77 -0.19 2.76 -1.54
CA SER A 77 -1.25 2.55 -2.55
C SER A 77 -0.84 2.96 -3.97
N SER A 78 0.10 3.89 -4.12
CA SER A 78 0.58 4.30 -5.45
C SER A 78 1.39 3.19 -6.16
N ILE A 79 2.02 2.29 -5.42
CA ILE A 79 2.80 1.16 -5.99
C ILE A 79 2.13 -0.20 -5.75
N SER A 80 0.96 -0.21 -5.11
CA SER A 80 0.25 -1.44 -4.75
C SER A 80 -0.10 -2.35 -5.94
N PRO A 81 -0.27 -1.89 -7.20
CA PRO A 81 -0.43 -2.82 -8.32
C PRO A 81 0.83 -3.69 -8.57
N GLY A 82 2.02 -3.22 -8.19
CA GLY A 82 3.24 -4.02 -8.28
C GLY A 82 3.27 -5.22 -7.32
N VAL A 83 2.43 -5.20 -6.27
CA VAL A 83 2.32 -6.31 -5.31
C VAL A 83 1.77 -7.58 -5.97
N ASP A 84 0.93 -7.45 -7.01
CA ASP A 84 0.38 -8.62 -7.71
C ASP A 84 1.47 -9.40 -8.47
N VAL A 85 2.57 -8.74 -8.81
CA VAL A 85 3.79 -9.39 -9.34
C VAL A 85 4.63 -9.94 -8.20
N ALA A 86 4.85 -9.15 -7.15
CA ALA A 86 5.67 -9.56 -6.01
C ALA A 86 5.15 -10.83 -5.30
N LYS A 87 3.83 -11.00 -5.21
CA LYS A 87 3.17 -12.22 -4.70
C LYS A 87 3.60 -13.50 -5.43
N LYS A 88 4.07 -13.41 -6.67
CA LYS A 88 4.42 -14.58 -7.50
C LYS A 88 5.85 -15.06 -7.31
N ILE A 89 6.70 -14.28 -6.64
CA ILE A 89 8.14 -14.56 -6.53
C ILE A 89 8.57 -14.98 -5.12
N VAL A 90 7.63 -14.98 -4.15
CA VAL A 90 7.84 -15.45 -2.79
C VAL A 90 6.71 -16.41 -2.39
N ASP A 91 6.94 -17.22 -1.37
CA ASP A 91 6.01 -18.21 -0.81
C ASP A 91 5.34 -17.74 0.49
N ILE A 92 5.60 -16.50 0.92
CA ILE A 92 4.96 -15.85 2.06
C ILE A 92 3.86 -14.88 1.59
N PRO A 93 2.82 -14.63 2.40
CA PRO A 93 1.80 -13.64 2.08
C PRO A 93 2.39 -12.24 1.89
N VAL A 94 1.97 -11.56 0.82
CA VAL A 94 2.28 -10.16 0.56
C VAL A 94 0.97 -9.39 0.46
N LEU A 95 0.72 -8.46 1.37
CA LEU A 95 -0.54 -7.73 1.48
C LEU A 95 -0.40 -6.28 1.03
N LYS A 96 -1.48 -5.72 0.49
CA LYS A 96 -1.61 -4.27 0.24
C LYS A 96 -2.37 -3.66 1.41
N ILE A 97 -1.88 -2.56 1.97
CA ILE A 97 -2.50 -1.93 3.15
C ILE A 97 -3.95 -1.48 2.91
N ASP A 98 -4.28 -1.14 1.66
CA ASP A 98 -5.60 -0.64 1.24
C ASP A 98 -6.58 -1.75 0.82
N GLU A 99 -6.14 -3.00 0.75
CA GLU A 99 -6.98 -4.13 0.33
C GLU A 99 -8.14 -4.41 1.30
N PRO A 100 -7.93 -4.46 2.63
CA PRO A 100 -9.04 -4.61 3.58
C PRO A 100 -9.99 -3.41 3.58
N MET A 101 -9.48 -2.20 3.34
CA MET A 101 -10.30 -0.99 3.26
C MET A 101 -11.25 -1.05 2.04
N ALA A 102 -10.73 -1.46 0.88
CA ALA A 102 -11.52 -1.62 -0.33
C ALA A 102 -12.59 -2.72 -0.17
N GLU A 103 -12.23 -3.85 0.44
CA GLU A 103 -13.16 -4.95 0.71
C GLU A 103 -14.31 -4.51 1.60
N LYS A 104 -13.99 -3.76 2.67
CA LYS A 104 -14.99 -3.24 3.60
C LYS A 104 -15.91 -2.22 2.93
N ALA A 105 -15.35 -1.29 2.16
CA ALA A 105 -16.14 -0.29 1.44
C ALA A 105 -17.15 -0.93 0.49
N VAL A 106 -16.73 -1.96 -0.24
CA VAL A 106 -17.61 -2.75 -1.14
C VAL A 106 -18.68 -3.50 -0.36
N GLU A 107 -18.39 -4.01 0.83
CA GLU A 107 -19.39 -4.67 1.68
C GLU A 107 -20.45 -3.70 2.17
N THR A 108 -20.04 -2.51 2.59
CA THR A 108 -20.91 -1.58 3.32
C THR A 108 -21.70 -0.63 2.42
N GLY A 109 -21.32 -0.43 1.16
CA GLY A 109 -21.95 0.59 0.32
C GLY A 109 -21.89 0.34 -1.19
N ASN A 110 -22.89 0.87 -1.89
CA ASN A 110 -22.96 0.86 -3.36
C ASN A 110 -22.42 2.16 -3.98
N VAL A 111 -22.27 3.23 -3.19
CA VAL A 111 -21.63 4.49 -3.60
C VAL A 111 -20.43 4.71 -2.69
N ILE A 112 -19.23 4.68 -3.25
CA ILE A 112 -17.97 4.70 -2.50
C ILE A 112 -17.20 5.97 -2.87
N GLY A 113 -16.86 6.77 -1.86
CA GLY A 113 -15.97 7.92 -2.01
C GLY A 113 -14.50 7.51 -1.90
N VAL A 114 -13.65 8.05 -2.76
CA VAL A 114 -12.19 7.93 -2.67
C VAL A 114 -11.61 9.33 -2.66
N LEU A 115 -10.96 9.70 -1.55
CA LEU A 115 -10.25 10.95 -1.37
C LEU A 115 -8.76 10.64 -1.27
N ALA A 116 -7.94 11.28 -2.10
CA ALA A 116 -6.50 11.08 -2.07
C ALA A 116 -5.75 12.37 -2.38
N THR A 117 -4.48 12.41 -2.01
CA THR A 117 -3.59 13.55 -2.26
C THR A 117 -2.61 13.30 -3.42
N ALA A 118 -2.46 12.05 -3.84
CA ALA A 118 -1.73 11.65 -5.05
C ALA A 118 -2.68 11.08 -6.10
N ARG A 119 -2.52 11.51 -7.35
CA ARG A 119 -3.32 11.05 -8.49
C ARG A 119 -3.21 9.54 -8.71
N THR A 120 -2.02 9.01 -8.56
CA THR A 120 -1.72 7.58 -8.69
C THR A 120 -2.45 6.75 -7.64
N THR A 121 -2.50 7.21 -6.39
CA THR A 121 -3.32 6.59 -5.33
C THR A 121 -4.81 6.62 -5.69
N LEU A 122 -5.32 7.76 -6.15
CA LEU A 122 -6.73 7.91 -6.52
C LEU A 122 -7.14 6.89 -7.60
N THR A 123 -6.30 6.73 -8.63
CA THR A 123 -6.51 5.76 -9.71
C THR A 123 -6.43 4.33 -9.18
N ASN A 124 -5.33 3.96 -8.51
CA ASN A 124 -5.08 2.59 -8.07
C ASN A 124 -6.10 2.11 -7.03
N SER A 125 -6.44 2.93 -6.04
CA SER A 125 -7.42 2.56 -5.01
C SER A 125 -8.83 2.44 -5.62
N SER A 126 -9.17 3.27 -6.61
CA SER A 126 -10.43 3.14 -7.36
C SER A 126 -10.48 1.83 -8.14
N GLU A 127 -9.39 1.43 -8.79
CA GLU A 127 -9.28 0.14 -9.49
C GLU A 127 -9.36 -1.04 -8.53
N LEU A 128 -8.70 -0.95 -7.38
CA LEU A 128 -8.78 -1.96 -6.32
C LEU A 128 -10.23 -2.16 -5.86
N ILE A 129 -10.97 -1.08 -5.60
CA ILE A 129 -12.40 -1.13 -5.23
C ILE A 129 -13.23 -1.79 -6.33
N LYS A 130 -13.03 -1.41 -7.60
CA LYS A 130 -13.72 -2.05 -8.75
C LYS A 130 -13.44 -3.55 -8.81
N ASN A 131 -12.19 -3.95 -8.63
CA ASN A 131 -11.78 -5.35 -8.64
C ASN A 131 -12.44 -6.14 -7.50
N LYS A 132 -12.47 -5.58 -6.28
CA LYS A 132 -13.15 -6.21 -5.13
C LYS A 132 -14.67 -6.30 -5.33
N ALA A 133 -15.29 -5.27 -5.92
CA ALA A 133 -16.70 -5.30 -6.27
C ALA A 133 -17.02 -6.41 -7.29
N LYS A 134 -16.21 -6.52 -8.34
CA LYS A 134 -16.32 -7.59 -9.35
C LYS A 134 -16.20 -8.98 -8.72
N LEU A 135 -15.21 -9.20 -7.85
CA LEU A 135 -15.02 -10.48 -7.15
C LEU A 135 -16.21 -10.84 -6.25
N LYS A 136 -16.92 -9.85 -5.69
CA LYS A 136 -18.12 -10.06 -4.86
C LYS A 136 -19.42 -10.04 -5.67
N GLY A 137 -19.36 -9.97 -7.01
CA GLY A 137 -20.56 -9.88 -7.86
C GLY A 137 -21.40 -8.63 -7.63
N ARG A 138 -20.79 -7.53 -7.18
CA ARG A 138 -21.48 -6.27 -6.86
C ARG A 138 -21.14 -5.17 -7.87
N THR A 139 -22.13 -4.33 -8.14
CA THR A 139 -21.93 -3.07 -8.88
C THR A 139 -21.81 -1.92 -7.90
N VAL A 140 -20.73 -1.13 -8.02
CA VAL A 140 -20.48 0.05 -7.18
C VAL A 140 -20.25 1.29 -8.03
N LYS A 141 -20.69 2.45 -7.55
CA LYS A 141 -20.40 3.77 -8.11
C LYS A 141 -19.30 4.42 -7.29
N ILE A 142 -18.18 4.75 -7.93
CA ILE A 142 -17.04 5.39 -7.28
C ILE A 142 -17.09 6.89 -7.55
N LYS A 143 -16.96 7.71 -6.50
CA LYS A 143 -16.75 9.16 -6.59
C LYS A 143 -15.35 9.48 -6.11
N THR A 144 -14.58 10.21 -6.92
CA THR A 144 -13.19 10.52 -6.62
C THR A 144 -13.01 12.00 -6.34
N VAL A 145 -12.16 12.32 -5.37
CA VAL A 145 -11.72 13.69 -5.07
C VAL A 145 -10.20 13.68 -4.91
N LEU A 146 -9.54 14.62 -5.57
CA LEU A 146 -8.10 14.79 -5.50
C LEU A 146 -7.76 16.09 -4.77
N CYS A 147 -6.94 15.99 -3.73
CA CYS A 147 -6.44 17.12 -2.96
C CYS A 147 -4.91 17.22 -3.10
N GLU A 148 -4.42 17.56 -4.29
CA GLU A 148 -2.97 17.60 -4.57
C GLU A 148 -2.22 18.56 -3.63
N GLU A 149 -2.85 19.67 -3.26
CA GLU A 149 -2.25 20.68 -2.37
C GLU A 149 -1.95 20.13 -0.97
N ALA A 150 -2.73 19.16 -0.48
CA ALA A 150 -2.47 18.53 0.81
C ALA A 150 -1.18 17.68 0.79
N PHE A 151 -0.83 17.06 -0.35
CA PHE A 151 0.46 16.37 -0.48
C PHE A 151 1.61 17.37 -0.48
N LYS A 152 1.46 18.50 -1.18
CA LYS A 152 2.47 19.58 -1.21
C LYS A 152 2.68 20.21 0.16
N ALA A 153 1.61 20.40 0.94
CA ALA A 153 1.66 20.88 2.31
C ALA A 153 2.46 19.91 3.21
N LEU A 154 2.15 18.61 3.14
CA LEU A 154 2.88 17.57 3.87
C LEU A 154 4.38 17.56 3.56
N LEU A 155 4.77 17.68 2.28
CA LEU A 155 6.18 17.74 1.87
C LEU A 155 6.91 18.98 2.41
N LYS A 156 6.18 20.05 2.72
CA LYS A 156 6.71 21.27 3.36
C LYS A 156 6.70 21.19 4.90
N GLY A 157 6.24 20.08 5.48
CA GLY A 157 6.15 19.90 6.92
C GLY A 157 4.90 20.48 7.58
N ASP A 158 3.92 20.95 6.79
CA ASP A 158 2.62 21.40 7.27
C ASP A 158 1.73 20.16 7.50
N LYS A 159 1.62 19.73 8.77
CA LYS A 159 1.03 18.46 9.21
C LYS A 159 -0.29 18.65 9.94
#